data_AF-A0A897NPL3-F1
#
_entry.id   AF-A0A897NPL3-F1
#
_cell.length_a   1.000
_cell.length_b   1.000
_cell.length_c   1.000
_cell.angle_alpha   90.00
_cell.angle_beta   90.00
_cell.angle_gamma   90.00
#
_symmetry.space_group_name_H-M   'P 1'
#
loop_
_entity.id
_entity.type
_entity.pdbx_description
1 polymer ?
#
loop_
_entity_poly.entity_id
_entity_poly.type
_entity_poly.pdbx_seq_one_letter_code
_entity_poly.pdbx_strand_id
1 'polypeptide(L)'
;MSDRVKKTSRHLTCEHDGDPATAVCGECGKPLCEDHERTLTDPLFSQYKNDYTHLLLGIVGFVVVPAVLLGVVDASLFADVERQLFDQTIGLHTGLLLTGVLTGFGGLLATWFQSGDQKTSARVLTRNPPERALCEECYQSTSLRRLLSVALVGLGALLILAGPILVVQAGNGGLLALSGLGAIVYYLRHDAVLYTLGPSNSDT
;
A
#
# COMPACT_ATOMS: atom_id res chain seq x y z
N MET A 1 20.10 -4.11 1.26
CA MET A 1 20.90 -5.28 1.70
C MET A 1 22.04 -4.77 2.58
N SER A 2 22.08 -5.15 3.86
CA SER A 2 23.07 -4.64 4.84
C SER A 2 24.45 -5.31 4.65
N ASP A 3 25.54 -4.56 4.79
CA ASP A 3 26.93 -5.00 4.49
C ASP A 3 27.39 -6.24 5.27
N ARG A 4 26.71 -6.61 6.36
CA ARG A 4 26.99 -7.85 7.09
C ARG A 4 26.59 -9.10 6.30
N VAL A 5 25.48 -9.07 5.58
CA VAL A 5 24.99 -10.22 4.78
C VAL A 5 25.96 -10.53 3.63
N LYS A 6 26.54 -9.49 3.01
CA LYS A 6 27.58 -9.62 1.98
C LYS A 6 28.88 -10.26 2.48
N LYS A 7 29.21 -10.13 3.76
CA LYS A 7 30.43 -10.72 4.33
C LYS A 7 30.25 -12.21 4.64
N THR A 8 29.08 -12.61 5.12
CA THR A 8 28.79 -14.02 5.43
C THR A 8 28.49 -14.86 4.18
N SER A 9 27.88 -14.27 3.15
CA SER A 9 27.55 -14.99 1.90
C SER A 9 28.77 -15.44 1.09
N ARG A 10 29.94 -14.80 1.25
CA ARG A 10 31.19 -15.19 0.57
C ARG A 10 31.74 -16.56 0.99
N HIS A 11 31.20 -17.20 2.02
CA HIS A 11 31.63 -18.51 2.50
C HIS A 11 30.51 -19.56 2.43
N LEU A 12 29.36 -19.19 1.89
CA LEU A 12 28.24 -20.10 1.66
C LEU A 12 28.33 -20.60 0.23
N THR A 13 28.56 -21.90 0.07
CA THR A 13 28.48 -22.61 -1.20
C THR A 13 27.12 -23.25 -1.35
N CYS A 14 26.66 -23.31 -2.58
CA CYS A 14 25.46 -23.99 -2.96
C CYS A 14 25.53 -25.49 -2.66
N GLU A 15 24.44 -26.04 -2.11
CA GLU A 15 24.36 -27.42 -1.61
C GLU A 15 24.46 -28.48 -2.73
N HIS A 16 24.40 -28.06 -4.00
CA HIS A 16 24.53 -28.96 -5.15
C HIS A 16 25.60 -28.57 -6.18
N ASP A 17 25.80 -27.28 -6.45
CA ASP A 17 26.62 -26.87 -7.60
C ASP A 17 28.03 -26.37 -7.23
N GLY A 18 28.35 -26.24 -5.93
CA GLY A 18 29.64 -25.71 -5.48
C GLY A 18 29.86 -24.22 -5.80
N ASP A 19 28.91 -23.60 -6.50
CA ASP A 19 28.90 -22.18 -6.83
C ASP A 19 28.73 -21.30 -5.58
N PRO A 20 29.27 -20.06 -5.61
CA PRO A 20 29.13 -19.12 -4.52
C PRO A 20 27.66 -18.66 -4.39
N ALA A 21 27.11 -18.76 -3.18
CA ALA A 21 25.75 -18.31 -2.91
C ALA A 21 25.59 -16.80 -3.15
N THR A 22 24.64 -16.43 -4.00
CA THR A 22 24.35 -15.02 -4.33
C THR A 22 23.29 -14.42 -3.41
N ALA A 23 22.43 -15.25 -2.82
CA ALA A 23 21.49 -14.87 -1.77
C ALA A 23 21.21 -16.04 -0.79
N VAL A 24 20.37 -15.77 0.22
CA VAL A 24 19.89 -16.75 1.19
C VAL A 24 18.37 -16.70 1.20
N CYS A 25 17.71 -17.86 1.20
CA CYS A 25 16.26 -17.97 1.29
C CYS A 25 15.76 -17.33 2.60
N GLY A 26 14.83 -16.36 2.48
CA GLY A 26 14.30 -15.62 3.62
C GLY A 26 13.41 -16.41 4.58
N GLU A 27 12.99 -17.62 4.19
CA GLU A 27 12.11 -18.50 4.99
C GLU A 27 12.91 -19.61 5.68
N CYS A 28 13.66 -20.42 4.92
CA CYS A 28 14.34 -21.62 5.41
C CYS A 28 15.87 -21.46 5.60
N GLY A 29 16.44 -20.32 5.19
CA GLY A 29 17.88 -20.06 5.34
C GLY A 29 18.79 -20.83 4.37
N LYS A 30 18.25 -21.59 3.41
CA LYS A 30 19.04 -22.28 2.38
C LYS A 30 19.77 -21.26 1.45
N PRO A 31 21.05 -21.47 1.10
CA PRO A 31 21.74 -20.63 0.11
C PRO A 31 21.11 -20.79 -1.29
N LEU A 32 21.06 -19.70 -2.06
CA LEU A 32 20.48 -19.66 -3.42
C LEU A 32 21.57 -19.39 -4.46
N CYS A 33 21.44 -20.05 -5.61
CA CYS A 33 22.48 -20.33 -6.59
C CYS A 33 21.92 -19.96 -7.97
N GLU A 34 22.10 -18.69 -8.34
CA GLU A 34 21.51 -18.09 -9.54
C GLU A 34 19.97 -18.00 -9.56
N ASP A 35 19.47 -17.01 -10.31
CA ASP A 35 18.08 -16.60 -10.48
C ASP A 35 17.26 -16.31 -9.19
N HIS A 36 17.32 -15.05 -8.78
CA HIS A 36 16.47 -14.48 -7.72
C HIS A 36 15.13 -13.95 -8.24
N GLU A 37 14.57 -14.52 -9.32
CA GLU A 37 13.28 -14.06 -9.86
C GLU A 37 12.13 -14.23 -8.86
N ARG A 38 12.29 -15.15 -7.91
CA ARG A 38 11.28 -15.49 -6.90
C ARG A 38 11.44 -14.64 -5.66
N THR A 39 11.10 -13.38 -5.81
CA THR A 39 11.01 -12.44 -4.70
C THR A 39 9.59 -12.39 -4.14
N LEU A 40 9.48 -12.31 -2.82
CA LEU A 40 8.23 -12.02 -2.14
C LEU A 40 8.42 -10.81 -1.22
N THR A 41 7.51 -9.85 -1.32
CA THR A 41 7.38 -8.76 -0.35
C THR A 41 6.77 -9.33 0.92
N ASP A 42 7.53 -9.32 2.01
CA ASP A 42 7.11 -9.94 3.27
C ASP A 42 6.45 -8.91 4.21
N PRO A 43 5.13 -9.00 4.45
CA PRO A 43 4.43 -8.06 5.35
C PRO A 43 4.70 -8.33 6.84
N LEU A 44 5.17 -9.53 7.21
CA LEU A 44 5.42 -9.90 8.62
C LEU A 44 6.68 -9.24 9.16
N PHE A 45 7.74 -9.19 8.36
CA PHE A 45 9.01 -8.62 8.76
C PHE A 45 9.20 -7.24 8.14
N SER A 46 8.25 -6.35 8.42
CA SER A 46 8.32 -4.99 7.94
C SER A 46 9.36 -4.15 8.68
N GLN A 47 10.10 -3.34 7.92
CA GLN A 47 10.89 -2.25 8.48
C GLN A 47 10.03 -0.99 8.46
N TYR A 48 10.29 -0.08 9.39
CA TYR A 48 9.67 1.24 9.37
C TYR A 48 10.68 2.26 8.89
N LYS A 49 10.28 3.07 7.90
CA LYS A 49 11.09 4.19 7.41
C LYS A 49 10.41 5.50 7.78
N ASN A 50 11.22 6.52 8.05
CA ASN A 50 10.72 7.90 8.14
C ASN A 50 10.27 8.32 6.74
N ASP A 51 8.95 8.37 6.54
CA ASP A 51 8.34 8.75 5.27
C ASP A 51 7.05 9.51 5.58
N TYR A 52 6.97 10.72 5.04
CA TYR A 52 5.86 11.64 5.25
C TYR A 52 4.84 11.61 4.12
N THR A 53 5.03 10.77 3.08
CA THR A 53 4.17 10.77 1.90
C THR A 53 2.71 10.46 2.27
N HIS A 54 2.47 9.40 3.06
CA HIS A 54 1.13 9.05 3.50
C HIS A 54 0.53 10.07 4.49
N LEU A 55 1.37 10.71 5.31
CA LEU A 55 0.95 11.80 6.19
C LEU A 55 0.51 13.01 5.38
N LEU A 56 1.30 13.42 4.39
CA LEU A 56 0.99 14.54 3.51
C LEU A 56 -0.26 14.27 2.69
N LEU A 57 -0.39 13.07 2.11
CA LEU A 57 -1.62 12.63 1.45
C LEU A 57 -2.80 12.65 2.42
N GLY A 58 -2.57 12.24 3.66
CA GLY A 58 -3.54 12.28 4.74
C GLY A 58 -4.05 13.68 5.04
N ILE A 59 -3.13 14.62 5.29
CA ILE A 59 -3.43 16.02 5.58
C ILE A 59 -4.09 16.69 4.35
N VAL A 60 -3.55 16.47 3.15
CA VAL A 60 -4.09 17.06 1.93
C VAL A 60 -5.51 16.56 1.68
N GLY A 61 -5.73 15.24 1.71
CA GLY A 61 -7.05 14.66 1.47
C GLY A 61 -8.07 14.99 2.56
N PHE A 62 -7.67 14.93 3.83
CA PHE A 62 -8.61 15.03 4.95
C PHE A 62 -8.84 16.48 5.42
N VAL A 63 -7.87 17.37 5.24
CA VAL A 63 -7.93 18.76 5.72
C VAL A 63 -7.97 19.75 4.56
N VAL A 64 -6.98 19.71 3.66
CA VAL A 64 -6.84 20.72 2.61
C VAL A 64 -7.98 20.64 1.60
N VAL A 65 -8.31 19.45 1.11
CA VAL A 65 -9.37 19.25 0.11
C VAL A 65 -10.73 19.71 0.64
N PRO A 66 -11.19 19.28 1.83
CA PRO A 66 -12.44 19.80 2.39
C PRO A 66 -12.40 21.30 2.67
N ALA A 67 -11.30 21.83 3.21
CA ALA A 67 -11.19 23.26 3.49
C ALA A 67 -11.28 24.12 2.21
N VAL A 68 -10.62 23.68 1.14
CA VAL A 68 -10.67 24.36 -0.16
C VAL A 68 -12.07 24.23 -0.79
N LEU A 69 -12.63 23.02 -0.82
CA LEU A 69 -13.93 22.77 -1.45
C LEU A 69 -15.11 23.40 -0.70
N LEU A 70 -15.04 23.53 0.63
CA LEU A 70 -16.12 24.11 1.44
C LEU A 70 -15.93 25.61 1.72
N GLY A 71 -14.69 26.09 1.77
CA GLY A 71 -14.38 27.44 2.23
C GLY A 71 -13.87 28.41 1.17
N VAL A 72 -13.31 27.91 0.06
CA VAL A 72 -12.63 28.75 -0.94
C VAL A 72 -13.32 28.65 -2.31
N VAL A 73 -13.69 27.44 -2.72
CA VAL A 73 -14.29 27.21 -4.04
C VAL A 73 -15.81 27.25 -3.92
N ASP A 74 -16.44 28.13 -4.68
CA ASP A 74 -17.90 28.17 -4.76
C ASP A 74 -18.41 26.92 -5.49
N ALA A 75 -19.38 26.24 -4.87
CA ALA A 75 -20.04 25.06 -5.43
C ALA A 75 -20.77 25.38 -6.75
N SER A 76 -21.15 26.65 -6.97
CA SER A 76 -21.77 27.10 -8.23
C SER A 76 -20.87 26.85 -9.46
N LEU A 77 -19.55 26.98 -9.31
CA LEU A 77 -18.58 26.72 -10.38
C LEU A 77 -18.61 25.27 -10.86
N PHE A 78 -18.84 24.33 -9.93
CA PHE A 78 -18.99 22.91 -10.29
C PHE A 78 -20.29 22.68 -11.05
N ALA A 79 -21.39 23.31 -10.64
CA ALA A 79 -22.67 23.17 -11.34
C ALA A 79 -22.59 23.68 -12.80
N ASP A 80 -21.83 24.74 -13.06
CA ASP A 80 -21.64 25.27 -14.42
C ASP A 80 -20.79 24.35 -15.29
N VAL A 81 -19.70 23.80 -14.75
CA VAL A 81 -18.87 22.80 -15.44
C VAL A 81 -19.65 21.52 -15.71
N GLU A 82 -20.44 21.05 -14.73
CA GLU A 82 -21.27 19.86 -14.85
C GLU A 82 -22.31 20.03 -15.96
N ARG A 83 -23.00 21.17 -16.02
CA ARG A 83 -23.96 21.46 -17.10
C ARG A 83 -23.29 21.52 -18.47
N GLN A 84 -22.07 22.05 -18.58
CA GLN A 84 -21.35 22.08 -19.86
C GLN A 84 -20.92 20.69 -20.35
N LEU A 85 -20.58 19.78 -19.43
CA LEU A 85 -20.03 18.46 -19.78
C LEU A 85 -21.09 17.35 -19.84
N PHE A 86 -22.12 17.42 -18.99
CA PHE A 86 -23.10 16.35 -18.78
C PHE A 86 -24.54 16.78 -19.05
N ASP A 87 -24.79 18.05 -19.39
CA ASP A 87 -26.13 18.64 -19.57
C ASP A 87 -27.04 18.54 -18.33
N GLN A 88 -26.45 18.18 -17.18
CA GLN A 88 -27.14 18.02 -15.90
C GLN A 88 -26.16 18.19 -14.74
N THR A 89 -26.68 18.48 -13.55
CA THR A 89 -25.87 18.51 -12.32
C THR A 89 -25.77 17.11 -11.73
N ILE A 90 -24.55 16.58 -11.68
CA ILE A 90 -24.23 15.23 -11.22
C ILE A 90 -23.66 15.21 -9.79
N GLY A 91 -23.36 16.37 -9.19
CA GLY A 91 -22.85 16.45 -7.82
C GLY A 91 -21.37 16.07 -7.70
N LEU A 92 -20.56 16.52 -8.66
CA LEU A 92 -19.11 16.32 -8.71
C LEU A 92 -18.40 16.94 -7.49
N HIS A 93 -18.88 18.09 -7.01
CA HIS A 93 -18.36 18.75 -5.80
C HIS A 93 -18.40 17.82 -4.58
N THR A 94 -19.57 17.23 -4.29
CA THR A 94 -19.75 16.27 -3.21
C THR A 94 -18.90 15.01 -3.42
N GLY A 95 -18.84 14.52 -4.67
CA GLY A 95 -18.02 13.36 -5.03
C GLY A 95 -16.53 13.57 -4.75
N LEU A 96 -15.98 14.72 -5.14
CA LEU A 96 -14.59 15.09 -4.89
C LEU A 96 -14.30 15.25 -3.40
N LEU A 97 -15.24 15.85 -2.65
CA LEU A 97 -15.11 15.97 -1.20
C LEU A 97 -15.02 14.61 -0.52
N LEU A 98 -15.96 13.71 -0.82
CA LEU A 98 -15.97 12.35 -0.25
C LEU A 98 -14.70 11.57 -0.61
N THR A 99 -14.27 11.67 -1.87
CA THR A 99 -13.05 11.02 -2.34
C THR A 99 -11.83 11.55 -1.60
N GLY A 100 -11.68 12.86 -1.49
CA GLY A 100 -10.58 13.49 -0.76
C GLY A 100 -10.54 13.05 0.69
N VAL A 101 -11.68 13.09 1.39
CA VAL A 101 -11.79 12.66 2.79
C VAL A 101 -11.39 11.19 2.95
N LEU A 102 -11.90 10.30 2.10
CA LEU A 102 -11.60 8.88 2.17
C LEU A 102 -10.12 8.59 1.87
N THR A 103 -9.56 9.19 0.83
CA THR A 103 -8.12 9.06 0.51
C THR A 103 -7.26 9.60 1.64
N GLY A 104 -7.63 10.76 2.21
CA GLY A 104 -6.93 11.35 3.35
C GLY A 104 -6.99 10.48 4.60
N PHE A 105 -8.18 9.95 4.92
CA PHE A 105 -8.34 9.02 6.02
C PHE A 105 -7.48 7.75 5.83
N GLY A 106 -7.47 7.18 4.63
CA GLY A 106 -6.59 6.05 4.30
C GLY A 106 -5.10 6.37 4.45
N GLY A 107 -4.67 7.56 4.01
CA GLY A 107 -3.29 8.03 4.18
C GLY A 107 -2.89 8.16 5.65
N LEU A 108 -3.76 8.74 6.49
CA LEU A 108 -3.52 8.85 7.93
C LEU A 108 -3.47 7.47 8.61
N LEU A 109 -4.36 6.56 8.25
CA LEU A 109 -4.34 5.19 8.79
C LEU A 109 -3.08 4.42 8.41
N ALA A 110 -2.52 4.70 7.23
CA ALA A 110 -1.26 4.09 6.78
C ALA A 110 -0.03 4.66 7.50
N THR A 111 -0.18 5.74 8.28
CA THR A 111 0.90 6.30 9.10
C THR A 111 0.87 5.74 10.51
N TRP A 112 2.05 5.44 11.04
CA TRP A 112 2.21 5.03 12.41
C TRP A 112 3.02 6.08 13.18
N PHE A 113 2.57 6.42 14.39
CA PHE A 113 3.25 7.37 15.25
C PHE A 113 4.00 6.64 16.34
N GLN A 114 5.32 6.83 16.40
CA GLN A 114 6.13 6.31 17.50
C GLN A 114 6.78 7.48 18.25
N SER A 115 6.49 7.58 19.55
CA SER A 115 7.29 8.40 20.46
C SER A 115 8.62 7.70 20.70
N GLY A 116 9.75 8.29 20.31
CA GLY A 116 11.05 7.73 20.64
C GLY A 116 11.36 7.84 22.14
N ASP A 117 12.15 6.90 22.68
CA ASP A 117 12.65 6.94 24.06
C ASP A 117 13.56 8.15 24.35
N GLN A 118 14.02 8.86 23.32
CA GLN A 118 14.63 10.17 23.48
C GLN A 118 13.51 11.23 23.56
N LYS A 119 13.47 11.94 24.69
CA LYS A 119 12.46 12.90 25.17
C LYS A 119 11.98 14.01 24.20
N THR A 120 12.41 14.02 22.93
CA THR A 120 12.12 15.10 21.97
C THR A 120 11.78 14.67 20.54
N SER A 121 11.75 13.37 20.18
CA SER A 121 11.43 12.99 18.78
C SER A 121 10.20 12.09 18.67
N ALA A 122 9.07 12.66 18.25
CA ALA A 122 7.99 11.90 17.62
C ALA A 122 8.41 11.57 16.17
N ARG A 123 8.23 10.32 15.75
CA ARG A 123 8.55 9.87 14.38
C ARG A 123 7.28 9.41 13.69
N VAL A 124 7.12 9.87 12.45
CA VAL A 124 6.09 9.39 11.53
C VAL A 124 6.72 8.29 10.70
N LEU A 125 6.15 7.10 10.83
CA LEU A 125 6.69 5.89 10.28
C LEU A 125 5.72 5.34 9.25
N THR A 126 6.26 4.98 8.09
CA THR A 126 5.54 4.21 7.08
C THR A 126 6.14 2.81 7.04
N ARG A 127 5.25 1.82 6.94
CA ARG A 127 5.64 0.42 6.78
C ARG A 127 6.32 0.20 5.43
N ASN A 128 7.52 -0.36 5.46
CA ASN A 128 8.31 -0.73 4.28
C ASN A 128 8.61 -2.23 4.35
N PRO A 129 7.75 -3.07 3.78
CA PRO A 129 7.99 -4.52 3.75
C PRO A 129 9.18 -4.83 2.83
N PRO A 130 10.21 -5.55 3.31
CA PRO A 130 11.36 -5.89 2.50
C PRO A 130 11.00 -6.98 1.49
N GLU A 131 11.68 -6.94 0.34
CA GLU A 131 11.69 -8.06 -0.60
C GLU A 131 12.67 -9.13 -0.13
N ARG A 132 12.21 -10.38 -0.11
CA ARG A 132 13.00 -11.56 0.24
C ARG A 132 13.04 -12.51 -0.94
N ALA A 133 14.22 -13.03 -1.25
CA ALA A 133 14.36 -14.14 -2.19
C ALA A 133 13.92 -15.45 -1.50
N LEU A 134 13.17 -16.29 -2.21
CA LEU A 134 12.70 -17.58 -1.74
C LEU A 134 13.20 -18.71 -2.64
N CYS A 135 13.52 -19.86 -2.06
CA CYS A 135 13.70 -21.10 -2.83
C CYS A 135 12.35 -21.57 -3.41
N GLU A 136 12.36 -22.46 -4.41
CA GLU A 136 11.13 -23.02 -5.04
C GLU A 136 10.14 -23.53 -4.00
N GLU A 137 10.60 -24.38 -3.08
CA GLU A 137 9.76 -25.03 -2.07
C GLU A 137 9.02 -24.00 -1.19
N CYS A 138 9.76 -23.01 -0.68
CA CYS A 138 9.19 -21.93 0.14
C CYS A 138 8.37 -20.93 -0.70
N TYR A 139 8.69 -20.78 -1.99
CA TYR A 139 7.89 -19.93 -2.87
C TYR A 139 6.51 -20.56 -3.09
N GLN A 140 6.42 -21.87 -3.30
CA GLN A 140 5.14 -22.57 -3.48
C GLN A 140 4.23 -22.50 -2.24
N SER A 141 4.80 -22.60 -1.03
CA SER A 141 4.02 -22.52 0.21
C SER A 141 3.39 -21.13 0.47
N THR A 142 3.93 -20.06 -0.13
CA THR A 142 3.40 -18.69 0.03
C THR A 142 2.32 -18.32 -0.99
N SER A 143 1.76 -19.29 -1.73
CA SER A 143 0.75 -19.06 -2.77
C SER A 143 -0.47 -18.26 -2.29
N LEU A 144 -1.00 -18.57 -1.09
CA LEU A 144 -2.14 -17.85 -0.51
C LEU A 144 -1.82 -16.39 -0.20
N ARG A 145 -0.64 -16.10 0.39
CA ARG A 145 -0.16 -14.72 0.66
C ARG A 145 -0.04 -13.92 -0.63
N ARG A 146 0.54 -14.54 -1.66
CA ARG A 146 0.70 -13.93 -2.99
C ARG A 146 -0.66 -13.62 -3.62
N LEU A 147 -1.56 -14.59 -3.62
CA LEU A 147 -2.90 -14.44 -4.19
C LEU A 147 -3.69 -13.34 -3.48
N LEU A 148 -3.65 -13.29 -2.14
CA LEU A 148 -4.32 -12.24 -1.38
C LEU A 148 -3.72 -10.85 -1.66
N SER A 149 -2.40 -10.74 -1.70
CA SER A 149 -1.72 -9.47 -2.02
C SER A 149 -2.09 -8.98 -3.42
N VAL A 150 -2.06 -9.86 -4.42
CA VAL A 150 -2.44 -9.53 -5.81
C VAL A 150 -3.92 -9.16 -5.89
N ALA A 151 -4.79 -9.89 -5.19
CA ALA A 151 -6.22 -9.60 -5.15
C ALA A 151 -6.50 -8.23 -4.54
N LEU A 152 -5.84 -7.85 -3.44
CA LEU A 152 -6.02 -6.53 -2.81
C LEU A 152 -5.48 -5.39 -3.67
N VAL A 153 -4.32 -5.58 -4.32
CA VAL A 153 -3.79 -4.61 -5.29
C VAL A 153 -4.75 -4.45 -6.48
N GLY A 154 -5.21 -5.57 -7.04
CA GLY A 154 -6.16 -5.58 -8.15
C GLY A 154 -7.49 -4.92 -7.77
N LEU A 155 -8.03 -5.23 -6.60
CA LEU A 155 -9.26 -4.62 -6.10
C LEU A 155 -9.10 -3.12 -5.88
N GLY A 156 -8.00 -2.68 -5.25
CA GLY A 156 -7.71 -1.26 -5.04
C GLY A 156 -7.62 -0.51 -6.38
N ALA A 157 -6.86 -1.05 -7.34
CA ALA A 157 -6.72 -0.47 -8.68
C ALA A 157 -8.06 -0.43 -9.43
N LEU A 158 -8.83 -1.51 -9.37
CA LEU A 158 -10.15 -1.60 -10.00
C LEU A 158 -11.10 -0.54 -9.42
N LEU A 159 -11.16 -0.38 -8.11
CA LEU A 159 -12.02 0.63 -7.46
C LEU A 159 -11.59 2.06 -7.80
N ILE A 160 -10.28 2.33 -7.87
CA ILE A 160 -9.72 3.62 -8.28
C ILE A 160 -10.17 3.98 -9.70
N LEU A 161 -10.09 3.04 -10.64
CA LEU A 161 -10.48 3.24 -12.04
C LEU A 161 -12.01 3.23 -12.24
N ALA A 162 -12.73 2.43 -11.47
CA ALA A 162 -14.19 2.31 -11.58
C ALA A 162 -14.89 3.61 -11.20
N GLY A 163 -14.41 4.37 -10.21
CA GLY A 163 -15.03 5.63 -9.79
C GLY A 163 -15.26 6.61 -10.95
N PRO A 164 -14.22 7.10 -11.65
CA PRO A 164 -14.38 8.04 -12.76
C PRO A 164 -15.22 7.47 -13.91
N ILE A 165 -15.05 6.18 -14.23
CA ILE A 165 -15.81 5.51 -15.30
C ILE A 165 -17.31 5.53 -14.97
N LEU A 166 -17.67 5.14 -13.75
CA LEU A 166 -19.06 5.07 -13.33
C LEU A 166 -19.70 6.46 -13.18
N VAL A 167 -18.92 7.48 -12.83
CA VAL A 167 -19.42 8.87 -12.80
C VAL A 167 -19.86 9.31 -14.19
N VAL A 168 -19.06 9.01 -15.22
CA VAL A 168 -19.38 9.34 -16.61
C VAL A 168 -20.58 8.52 -17.11
N GLN A 169 -20.63 7.23 -16.79
CA GLN A 169 -21.69 6.34 -17.29
C GLN A 169 -23.04 6.55 -16.59
N ALA A 170 -23.04 6.78 -15.28
CA ALA A 170 -24.25 6.87 -14.47
C ALA A 170 -24.69 8.32 -14.20
N GLY A 171 -23.87 9.31 -14.54
CA GLY A 171 -24.16 10.72 -14.26
C GLY A 171 -24.28 11.01 -12.75
N ASN A 172 -23.47 10.34 -11.92
CA ASN A 172 -23.52 10.49 -10.48
C ASN A 172 -22.11 10.70 -9.90
N GLY A 173 -21.82 11.93 -9.50
CA GLY A 173 -20.55 12.35 -8.91
C GLY A 173 -20.23 11.66 -7.59
N GLY A 174 -21.24 11.22 -6.82
CA GLY A 174 -21.03 10.49 -5.57
C GLY A 174 -20.26 9.18 -5.74
N LEU A 175 -20.28 8.59 -6.93
CA LEU A 175 -19.55 7.36 -7.25
C LEU A 175 -18.02 7.55 -7.29
N LEU A 176 -17.51 8.80 -7.32
CA LEU A 176 -16.08 9.08 -7.13
C LEU A 176 -15.56 8.55 -5.79
N ALA A 177 -16.42 8.44 -4.77
CA ALA A 177 -16.06 7.88 -3.47
C ALA A 177 -15.48 6.45 -3.57
N LEU A 178 -15.84 5.69 -4.61
CA LEU A 178 -15.24 4.38 -4.89
C LEU A 178 -13.73 4.47 -5.10
N SER A 179 -13.23 5.54 -5.71
CA SER A 179 -11.79 5.75 -5.86
C SER A 179 -11.10 6.03 -4.53
N GLY A 180 -11.77 6.76 -3.64
CA GLY A 180 -11.30 6.98 -2.27
C GLY A 180 -11.22 5.67 -1.49
N LEU A 181 -12.25 4.83 -1.59
CA LEU A 181 -12.24 3.48 -1.02
C LEU A 181 -11.13 2.60 -1.61
N GLY A 182 -10.92 2.66 -2.93
CA GLY A 182 -9.82 1.97 -3.60
C GLY A 182 -8.44 2.39 -3.08
N ALA A 183 -8.26 3.69 -2.79
CA ALA A 183 -7.04 4.19 -2.16
C ALA A 183 -6.84 3.64 -0.73
N ILE A 184 -7.90 3.55 0.08
CA ILE A 184 -7.85 2.94 1.42
C ILE A 184 -7.42 1.48 1.32
N VAL A 185 -8.06 0.69 0.45
CA VAL A 185 -7.72 -0.72 0.22
C VAL A 185 -6.26 -0.84 -0.20
N TYR A 186 -5.81 0.02 -1.12
CA TYR A 186 -4.44 0.01 -1.60
C TYR A 186 -3.45 0.33 -0.47
N TYR A 187 -3.68 1.35 0.34
CA TYR A 187 -2.75 1.73 1.42
C TYR A 187 -2.71 0.69 2.54
N LEU A 188 -3.85 0.12 2.92
CA LEU A 188 -3.95 -0.83 4.04
C LEU A 188 -3.72 -2.29 3.62
N ARG A 189 -3.42 -2.56 2.34
CA ARG A 189 -3.27 -3.93 1.82
C ARG A 189 -2.28 -4.79 2.61
N HIS A 190 -1.15 -4.20 3.02
CA HIS A 190 -0.10 -4.94 3.73
C HIS A 190 -0.52 -5.26 5.17
N ASP A 191 -1.28 -4.36 5.80
CA ASP A 191 -1.84 -4.60 7.12
C ASP A 191 -2.93 -5.67 7.06
N ALA A 192 -3.80 -5.63 6.04
CA ALA A 192 -4.82 -6.65 5.81
C ALA A 192 -4.21 -8.06 5.61
N VAL A 193 -3.14 -8.18 4.81
CA VAL A 193 -2.43 -9.46 4.65
C VAL A 193 -1.82 -9.92 5.97
N LEU A 194 -1.26 -9.01 6.77
CA LEU A 194 -0.70 -9.36 8.08
C LEU A 194 -1.78 -9.83 9.07
N TYR A 195 -2.95 -9.18 9.13
CA TYR A 195 -4.01 -9.58 10.07
C TYR A 195 -4.66 -10.90 9.68
N THR A 196 -4.78 -11.18 8.38
CA THR A 196 -5.40 -12.41 7.87
C THR A 196 -4.46 -13.62 7.93
N LEU A 197 -3.16 -13.41 7.72
CA LEU A 197 -2.15 -14.48 7.60
C LEU A 197 -1.02 -14.32 8.62
N GLY A 198 -1.29 -13.58 9.70
CA GLY A 198 -0.41 -13.37 10.84
C GLY A 198 0.06 -14.70 11.42
N PRO A 199 1.11 -14.70 12.25
CA PRO A 199 1.75 -15.95 12.68
C PRO A 199 0.68 -16.90 13.22
N SER A 200 0.44 -18.00 12.51
CA SER A 200 -0.21 -19.14 13.12
C SER A 200 0.65 -19.46 14.33
N ASN A 201 0.06 -19.47 15.52
CA ASN A 201 0.68 -20.10 16.67
C ASN A 201 0.85 -21.58 16.34
N SER A 202 1.90 -21.91 15.60
CA SER A 202 2.45 -23.25 15.49
C SER A 202 3.46 -23.38 16.61
N ASP A 203 2.95 -23.48 17.82
CA ASP A 203 3.65 -24.00 19.01
C ASP A 203 2.59 -24.32 20.08
N THR A 204 1.81 -25.37 19.79
CA THR A 204 1.37 -26.38 20.78
C THR A 204 1.27 -27.72 20.09
#